data_AF-A0AAU9JRQ1-F1
#
_entry.id   AF-A0AAU9JRQ1-F1
#
_cell.length_a   1.000
_cell.length_b   1.000
_cell.length_c   1.000
_cell.angle_alpha   90.00
_cell.angle_beta   90.00
_cell.angle_gamma   90.00
#
_symmetry.space_group_name_H-M   'P 1'
#
loop_
_entity.id
_entity.type
_entity.pdbx_description
1 polymer ?
#
loop_
_entity_poly.entity_id
_entity_poly.type
_entity_poly.pdbx_seq_one_letter_code
_entity_poly.pdbx_strand_id
1 'polypeptide(L)'
;MNIFALRSSSADFPKRSSLPNLSQQNIDSRIAIHSSLRESSEKFNPKIPAFSQTTRRTRRFQSEDGEKEAVGSLEKWEENVRGIETVENLIEAQQRLKRRLSHADVVEQHLSLRKSKERSSSSVNKITPKNSFGQVQETAEMRLIKKQEEYENKEKSKFNKSYEDELKKIWIELEKEYVKVNDRRELLRKECLEMREEMKNVQDAYSEWKNDVAEAERKAKLNKRKNQEEIAAILSRKQNRREELNRKEAETNLIIEQILKEIKNRTDELEELDDKAGLLRKQINSVQAAQSTHFYGLLLEGKDTRSEGLKWIIKALWKLNEIPQPEHFPRFLDTLAINSLNLLAKKSLEIDEQSEILLSQAERKSNTPAFTERNRWNNIQERLTKLTQNIRMKKPEYKIDKHTKRMNLFWEIYDEDETAMKKSKERFEGISGVMILENILTKLRNEYLEMQENEIKRLTRECSLNNYEIKYKINLRDLISVIIGIERVDKYMVYVNKNLRDLTNKVQTTKTFKFSACNN
;
A
#
# COMPACT_ATOMS: atom_id res chain seq x y z
N MET A 1 -10.16 -6.06 51.82
CA MET A 1 -9.17 -5.16 52.43
C MET A 1 -7.84 -5.32 51.69
N ASN A 2 -7.53 -4.40 50.78
CA ASN A 2 -6.19 -3.84 50.63
C ASN A 2 -6.25 -2.72 49.59
N ILE A 3 -5.78 -1.56 50.04
CA ILE A 3 -5.76 -0.26 49.39
C ILE A 3 -4.37 -0.13 48.76
N PHE A 4 -4.28 0.20 47.47
CA PHE A 4 -3.02 0.69 46.89
C PHE A 4 -3.26 1.86 45.92
N ALA A 5 -3.04 3.04 46.49
CA ALA A 5 -2.41 4.24 45.95
C ALA A 5 -2.25 4.40 44.42
N LEU A 6 -3.04 5.31 43.86
CA LEU A 6 -2.71 6.03 42.62
C LEU A 6 -1.80 7.21 42.96
N ARG A 7 -0.55 7.16 42.50
CA ARG A 7 0.38 8.31 42.48
C ARG A 7 0.10 9.16 41.25
N SER A 8 -0.17 10.43 41.51
CA SER A 8 -0.23 11.55 40.57
C SER A 8 1.14 11.81 39.93
N SER A 9 1.21 11.70 38.60
CA SER A 9 2.31 12.19 37.79
C SER A 9 1.89 13.53 37.17
N SER A 10 2.65 14.58 37.52
CA SER A 10 2.55 15.93 36.98
C SER A 10 2.92 15.94 35.50
N ALA A 11 1.98 16.30 34.65
CA ALA A 11 2.24 16.61 33.25
C ALA A 11 2.69 18.08 33.13
N ASP A 12 3.92 18.26 32.68
CA ASP A 12 4.49 19.55 32.30
C ASP A 12 3.75 20.10 31.06
N PHE A 13 3.22 21.32 31.19
CA PHE A 13 2.63 22.08 30.09
C PHE A 13 3.72 22.62 29.17
N PRO A 14 3.65 22.43 27.83
CA PRO A 14 4.52 23.13 26.91
C PRO A 14 4.10 24.60 26.79
N LYS A 15 5.12 25.47 26.85
CA LYS A 15 5.02 26.92 26.70
C LYS A 15 4.33 27.28 25.38
N ARG A 16 3.32 28.17 25.47
CA ARG A 16 2.67 28.83 24.33
C ARG A 16 3.71 29.50 23.44
N SER A 17 3.90 28.97 22.24
CA SER A 17 4.53 29.68 21.12
C SER A 17 3.54 30.72 20.58
N SER A 18 4.01 31.95 20.45
CA SER A 18 3.33 33.09 19.85
C SER A 18 2.82 32.76 18.44
N LEU A 19 1.50 32.85 18.25
CA LEU A 19 0.87 32.85 16.93
C LEU A 19 1.18 34.15 16.19
N PRO A 20 1.34 34.12 14.85
CA PRO A 20 1.56 35.32 14.06
C PRO A 20 0.28 36.17 13.99
N ASN A 21 0.44 37.48 14.17
CA ASN A 21 -0.58 38.50 13.95
C ASN A 21 -1.09 38.41 12.51
N LEU A 22 -2.26 37.80 12.31
CA LEU A 22 -3.04 37.96 11.07
C LEU A 22 -3.60 39.39 11.10
N SER A 23 -3.00 40.25 10.28
CA SER A 23 -3.29 41.67 10.19
C SER A 23 -4.76 41.96 9.87
N GLN A 24 -5.36 42.87 10.65
CA GLN A 24 -6.67 43.52 10.45
C GLN A 24 -6.97 43.92 8.99
N GLN A 25 -5.93 44.14 8.17
CA GLN A 25 -6.03 44.48 6.75
C GLN A 25 -6.74 43.44 5.87
N ASN A 26 -6.80 42.16 6.26
CA ASN A 26 -7.48 41.11 5.49
C ASN A 26 -9.01 41.08 5.70
N ILE A 27 -9.49 41.66 6.80
CA ILE A 27 -10.92 41.74 7.14
C ILE A 27 -11.54 42.96 6.46
N ASP A 28 -10.84 44.11 6.50
CA ASP A 28 -11.32 45.36 5.88
C ASP A 28 -11.37 45.28 4.34
N SER A 29 -10.44 44.52 3.73
CA SER A 29 -10.41 44.30 2.27
C SER A 29 -11.54 43.39 1.77
N ARG A 30 -12.05 42.46 2.59
CA ARG A 30 -13.21 41.61 2.24
C ARG A 30 -14.55 42.34 2.44
N ILE A 31 -14.65 43.22 3.43
CA ILE A 31 -15.83 44.08 3.64
C ILE A 31 -15.99 45.11 2.49
N ALA A 32 -14.88 45.62 1.95
CA ALA A 32 -14.89 46.53 0.80
C ALA A 32 -15.42 45.87 -0.49
N ILE A 33 -15.14 44.58 -0.72
CA ILE A 33 -15.63 43.84 -1.90
C ILE A 33 -17.15 43.63 -1.84
N HIS A 34 -17.73 43.39 -0.66
CA HIS A 34 -19.18 43.26 -0.50
C HIS A 34 -19.95 44.59 -0.56
N SER A 35 -19.26 45.71 -0.33
CA SER A 35 -19.86 47.06 -0.41
C SER A 35 -20.07 47.50 -1.87
N SER A 36 -19.19 47.08 -2.77
CA SER A 36 -19.23 47.33 -4.22
C SER A 36 -20.42 46.65 -4.93
N LEU A 37 -20.85 45.48 -4.45
CA LEU A 37 -22.02 44.75 -4.99
C LEU A 37 -23.38 45.41 -4.66
N ARG A 38 -23.41 46.44 -3.80
CA ARG A 38 -24.66 47.08 -3.36
C ARG A 38 -25.11 48.23 -4.26
N GLU A 39 -24.21 48.81 -5.08
CA GLU A 39 -24.54 49.93 -5.98
C GLU A 39 -25.26 49.50 -7.27
N SER A 40 -25.45 48.20 -7.52
CA SER A 40 -26.10 47.68 -8.74
C SER A 40 -27.61 47.42 -8.60
N SER A 41 -28.23 47.69 -7.45
CA SER A 41 -29.60 47.21 -7.15
C SER A 41 -30.65 48.26 -6.76
N GLU A 42 -30.44 49.55 -7.07
CA GLU A 42 -31.47 50.58 -6.87
C GLU A 42 -31.88 51.25 -8.19
N LYS A 43 -32.96 50.73 -8.78
CA LYS A 43 -34.09 51.48 -9.38
C LYS A 43 -35.06 50.50 -10.03
N PHE A 44 -36.05 50.04 -9.27
CA PHE A 44 -37.30 49.54 -9.84
C PHE A 44 -38.47 49.94 -8.95
N ASN A 45 -39.35 50.78 -9.50
CA ASN A 45 -40.61 51.19 -8.91
C ASN A 45 -41.70 50.75 -9.91
N PRO A 46 -42.78 50.05 -9.51
CA PRO A 46 -43.67 49.41 -10.48
C PRO A 46 -44.79 50.35 -10.91
N LYS A 47 -44.97 50.52 -12.22
CA LYS A 47 -46.24 50.92 -12.82
C LYS A 47 -46.55 50.00 -13.99
N ILE A 48 -47.65 49.27 -13.86
CA ILE A 48 -48.31 48.50 -14.92
C ILE A 48 -48.85 49.50 -15.96
N PRO A 49 -48.65 49.27 -17.28
CA PRO A 49 -49.79 48.85 -18.09
C PRO A 49 -49.47 47.81 -19.19
N ALA A 50 -50.50 46.98 -19.44
CA ALA A 50 -50.96 46.31 -20.65
C ALA A 50 -50.03 46.10 -21.87
N PHE A 51 -49.96 44.83 -22.28
CA PHE A 51 -50.15 44.29 -23.64
C PHE A 51 -49.51 45.02 -24.84
N SER A 52 -48.40 44.48 -25.37
CA SER A 52 -48.23 44.22 -26.82
C SER A 52 -46.91 43.50 -27.15
N GLN A 53 -47.06 42.37 -27.84
CA GLN A 53 -46.23 41.74 -28.89
C GLN A 53 -44.75 42.16 -29.11
N THR A 54 -43.91 41.12 -29.11
CA THR A 54 -42.69 40.88 -29.94
C THR A 54 -41.71 42.02 -30.21
N THR A 55 -40.50 41.89 -29.66
CA THR A 55 -39.26 41.81 -30.47
C THR A 55 -38.10 41.27 -29.62
N ARG A 56 -37.56 40.12 -30.02
CA ARG A 56 -36.30 39.57 -29.51
C ARG A 56 -35.17 40.51 -29.88
N ARG A 57 -34.58 41.18 -28.90
CA ARG A 57 -33.31 41.90 -29.06
C ARG A 57 -32.28 41.27 -28.13
N THR A 58 -31.53 40.33 -28.67
CA THR A 58 -30.31 39.76 -28.09
C THR A 58 -29.28 40.87 -27.90
N ARG A 59 -29.20 41.42 -26.68
CA ARG A 59 -28.03 42.19 -26.25
C ARG A 59 -26.89 41.21 -25.99
N ARG A 60 -25.93 41.15 -26.91
CA ARG A 60 -24.58 40.61 -26.64
C ARG A 60 -23.94 41.49 -25.58
N PHE A 61 -23.89 41.00 -24.34
CA PHE A 61 -22.88 41.43 -23.38
C PHE A 61 -21.66 40.52 -23.60
N GLN A 62 -20.64 41.06 -24.26
CA GLN A 62 -19.29 40.50 -24.24
C GLN A 62 -18.57 41.19 -23.08
N SER A 63 -18.71 40.65 -21.88
CA SER A 63 -17.77 40.93 -20.78
C SER A 63 -16.80 39.75 -20.72
N GLU A 64 -15.49 40.03 -20.74
CA GLU A 64 -14.42 39.02 -20.62
C GLU A 64 -14.60 38.10 -19.39
N ASP A 65 -15.27 38.58 -18.35
CA ASP A 65 -15.57 37.79 -17.14
C ASP A 65 -16.64 36.70 -17.38
N GLY A 66 -17.57 36.91 -18.32
CA GLY A 66 -18.58 35.92 -18.66
C GLY A 66 -18.01 34.75 -19.46
N GLU A 67 -16.98 35.00 -20.28
CA GLU A 67 -16.25 33.93 -20.98
C GLU A 67 -15.37 33.12 -20.01
N LYS A 68 -14.71 33.77 -19.04
CA LYS A 68 -13.94 33.06 -18.01
C LYS A 68 -14.82 32.18 -17.13
N GLU A 69 -15.99 32.66 -16.74
CA GLU A 69 -16.95 31.87 -15.94
C GLU A 69 -17.56 30.72 -16.75
N ALA A 70 -17.82 30.92 -18.05
CA ALA A 70 -18.27 29.86 -18.96
C ALA A 70 -17.19 28.80 -19.20
N VAL A 71 -15.92 29.19 -19.39
CA VAL A 71 -14.79 28.27 -19.55
C VAL A 71 -14.55 27.47 -18.27
N GLY A 72 -14.56 28.10 -17.10
CA GLY A 72 -14.44 27.40 -15.81
C GLY A 72 -15.61 26.45 -15.53
N SER A 73 -16.82 26.78 -16.01
CA SER A 73 -17.99 25.91 -15.92
C SER A 73 -17.89 24.71 -16.88
N LEU A 74 -17.30 24.89 -18.07
CA LEU A 74 -17.02 23.83 -19.04
C LEU A 74 -15.92 22.88 -18.56
N GLU A 75 -14.84 23.40 -17.96
CA GLU A 75 -13.78 22.57 -17.37
C GLU A 75 -14.34 21.68 -16.24
N LYS A 76 -15.14 22.24 -15.33
CA LYS A 76 -15.82 21.46 -14.29
C LYS A 76 -16.80 20.42 -14.86
N TRP A 77 -17.48 20.75 -15.95
CA TRP A 77 -18.36 19.80 -16.63
C TRP A 77 -17.57 18.66 -17.28
N GLU A 78 -16.45 18.95 -17.95
CA GLU A 78 -15.55 17.92 -18.47
C GLU A 78 -14.96 17.04 -17.37
N GLU A 79 -14.58 17.61 -16.23
CA GLU A 79 -14.03 16.86 -15.09
C GLU A 79 -15.08 15.92 -14.48
N ASN A 80 -16.32 16.38 -14.34
CA ASN A 80 -17.46 15.56 -13.92
C ASN A 80 -17.82 14.47 -14.95
N VAL A 81 -17.78 14.77 -16.25
CA VAL A 81 -18.04 13.79 -17.31
C VAL A 81 -16.96 12.72 -17.34
N ARG A 82 -15.68 13.08 -17.17
CA ARG A 82 -14.58 12.09 -16.98
C ARG A 82 -14.77 11.28 -15.70
N GLY A 83 -15.27 11.90 -14.63
CA GLY A 83 -15.65 11.21 -13.39
C GLY A 83 -16.76 10.17 -13.61
N ILE A 84 -17.76 10.47 -14.42
CA ILE A 84 -18.85 9.54 -14.78
C ILE A 84 -18.32 8.43 -15.71
N GLU A 85 -17.51 8.78 -16.71
CA GLU A 85 -16.92 7.82 -17.65
C GLU A 85 -15.97 6.83 -16.93
N THR A 86 -15.25 7.27 -15.90
CA THR A 86 -14.45 6.37 -15.05
C THR A 86 -15.32 5.43 -14.21
N VAL A 87 -16.47 5.89 -13.70
CA VAL A 87 -17.43 5.04 -12.97
C VAL A 87 -18.10 4.04 -13.91
N GLU A 88 -18.51 4.45 -15.11
CA GLU A 88 -19.06 3.54 -16.14
C GLU A 88 -18.04 2.50 -16.57
N ASN A 89 -16.78 2.90 -16.79
CA ASN A 89 -15.67 1.98 -17.10
C ASN A 89 -15.43 0.98 -15.95
N LEU A 90 -15.56 1.41 -14.69
CA LEU A 90 -15.45 0.53 -13.52
C LEU A 90 -16.63 -0.43 -13.40
N ILE A 91 -17.86 0.01 -13.69
CA ILE A 91 -19.05 -0.86 -13.74
C ILE A 91 -18.91 -1.87 -14.89
N GLU A 92 -18.41 -1.46 -16.05
CA GLU A 92 -18.16 -2.37 -17.17
C GLU A 92 -17.05 -3.38 -16.83
N ALA A 93 -15.97 -2.94 -16.19
CA ALA A 93 -14.91 -3.82 -15.68
C ALA A 93 -15.46 -4.81 -14.64
N GLN A 94 -16.34 -4.37 -13.74
CA GLN A 94 -17.02 -5.22 -12.76
C GLN A 94 -17.90 -6.27 -13.45
N GLN A 95 -18.67 -5.88 -14.48
CA GLN A 95 -19.47 -6.82 -15.26
C GLN A 95 -18.60 -7.81 -16.04
N ARG A 96 -17.47 -7.35 -16.61
CA ARG A 96 -16.50 -8.22 -17.30
C ARG A 96 -15.86 -9.22 -16.33
N LEU A 97 -15.46 -8.77 -15.13
CA LEU A 97 -14.92 -9.64 -14.08
C LEU A 97 -15.97 -10.67 -13.64
N LYS A 98 -17.22 -10.25 -13.41
CA LYS A 98 -18.32 -11.15 -13.03
C LYS A 98 -18.65 -12.17 -14.13
N ARG A 99 -18.63 -11.76 -15.40
CA ARG A 99 -18.76 -12.67 -16.55
C ARG A 99 -17.59 -13.66 -16.61
N ARG A 100 -16.34 -13.20 -16.45
CA ARG A 100 -15.16 -14.08 -16.44
C ARG A 100 -15.18 -15.07 -15.28
N LEU A 101 -15.52 -14.63 -14.07
CA LEU A 101 -15.70 -15.50 -12.90
C LEU A 101 -16.79 -16.55 -13.16
N SER A 102 -17.92 -16.17 -13.78
CA SER A 102 -18.99 -17.12 -14.13
C SER A 102 -18.64 -18.07 -15.29
N HIS A 103 -17.72 -17.67 -16.18
CA HIS A 103 -17.32 -18.44 -17.37
C HIS A 103 -16.04 -19.26 -17.15
N ALA A 104 -15.36 -19.11 -16.01
CA ALA A 104 -14.23 -19.96 -15.62
C ALA A 104 -14.65 -21.45 -15.61
N ASP A 105 -15.86 -21.74 -15.09
CA ASP A 105 -16.47 -23.07 -15.09
C ASP A 105 -16.79 -23.59 -16.51
N VAL A 106 -17.12 -22.69 -17.44
CA VAL A 106 -17.49 -23.03 -18.82
C VAL A 106 -16.26 -23.46 -19.63
N VAL A 107 -15.12 -22.81 -19.42
CA VAL A 107 -13.85 -23.21 -20.04
C VAL A 107 -13.38 -24.56 -19.50
N GLU A 108 -13.53 -24.82 -18.19
CA GLU A 108 -13.22 -26.11 -17.58
C GLU A 108 -14.18 -27.24 -18.03
N GLN A 109 -15.46 -26.95 -18.21
CA GLN A 109 -16.43 -27.88 -18.78
C GLN A 109 -16.13 -28.22 -20.24
N HIS A 110 -15.79 -27.24 -21.08
CA HIS A 110 -15.41 -27.50 -22.48
C HIS A 110 -14.10 -28.30 -22.61
N LEU A 111 -13.15 -28.11 -21.70
CA LEU A 111 -11.93 -28.91 -21.64
C LEU A 111 -12.22 -30.36 -21.22
N SER A 112 -13.16 -30.56 -20.30
CA SER A 112 -13.61 -31.88 -19.85
C SER A 112 -14.39 -32.63 -20.94
N LEU A 113 -15.19 -31.92 -21.75
CA LEU A 113 -15.89 -32.47 -22.92
C LEU A 113 -14.96 -32.88 -24.06
N ARG A 114 -13.81 -32.21 -24.26
CA ARG A 114 -12.79 -32.66 -25.22
C ARG A 114 -12.09 -33.95 -24.76
N LYS A 115 -11.77 -34.05 -23.46
CA LYS A 115 -11.14 -35.25 -22.87
C LYS A 115 -12.03 -36.49 -22.90
N SER A 116 -13.34 -36.35 -22.78
CA SER A 116 -14.26 -37.49 -22.89
C SER A 116 -14.41 -37.99 -24.34
N LYS A 117 -14.29 -37.09 -25.33
CA LYS A 117 -14.41 -37.40 -26.76
C LYS A 117 -13.18 -38.12 -27.32
N GLU A 118 -11.98 -37.79 -26.83
CA GLU A 118 -10.73 -38.48 -27.23
C GLU A 118 -10.58 -39.87 -26.61
N ARG A 119 -11.11 -40.06 -25.39
CA ARG A 119 -11.14 -41.39 -24.73
C ARG A 119 -12.12 -42.37 -25.38
N SER A 120 -13.12 -41.88 -26.11
CA SER A 120 -14.08 -42.74 -26.81
C SER A 120 -13.59 -43.18 -28.20
N SER A 121 -12.55 -42.55 -28.76
CA SER A 121 -11.98 -42.91 -30.07
C SER A 121 -10.81 -43.91 -30.04
N SER A 122 -10.27 -44.27 -28.87
CA SER A 122 -9.09 -45.14 -28.74
C SER A 122 -9.38 -46.61 -28.38
N SER A 123 -10.66 -47.02 -28.38
CA SER A 123 -11.06 -48.41 -28.11
C SER A 123 -11.39 -49.20 -29.37
N VAL A 124 -10.43 -49.33 -30.31
CA VAL A 124 -10.53 -50.35 -31.37
C VAL A 124 -9.24 -51.16 -31.41
N ASN A 125 -9.35 -52.35 -30.82
CA ASN A 125 -8.50 -53.53 -30.88
C ASN A 125 -7.44 -53.56 -32.00
N LYS A 126 -6.19 -53.83 -31.62
CA LYS A 126 -5.28 -54.70 -32.39
C LYS A 126 -4.21 -55.30 -31.47
N ILE A 127 -4.46 -56.56 -31.10
CA ILE A 127 -3.47 -57.48 -30.53
C ILE A 127 -2.61 -57.97 -31.69
N THR A 128 -1.33 -57.59 -31.74
CA THR A 128 -0.31 -58.24 -32.59
C THR A 128 1.03 -58.27 -31.85
N PRO A 129 1.86 -59.31 -32.05
CA PRO A 129 2.94 -59.64 -31.14
C PRO A 129 4.23 -58.86 -31.41
N LYS A 130 4.84 -58.42 -30.31
CA LYS A 130 6.27 -58.12 -30.06
C LYS A 130 7.20 -58.13 -31.28
N ASN A 131 7.30 -56.99 -31.95
CA ASN A 131 8.48 -56.61 -32.72
C ASN A 131 9.17 -55.44 -32.01
N SER A 132 10.51 -55.46 -31.96
CA SER A 132 11.40 -54.43 -31.37
C SER A 132 11.19 -53.02 -31.93
N PHE A 133 10.40 -52.87 -33.00
CA PHE A 133 9.93 -51.61 -33.55
C PHE A 133 8.87 -50.91 -32.66
N GLY A 134 8.11 -51.68 -31.86
CA GLY A 134 7.07 -51.16 -30.96
C GLY A 134 7.65 -50.32 -29.80
N GLN A 135 8.83 -50.65 -29.29
CA GLN A 135 9.51 -49.84 -28.26
C GLN A 135 9.91 -48.45 -28.76
N VAL A 136 10.20 -48.30 -30.06
CA VAL A 136 10.50 -46.99 -30.67
C VAL A 136 9.24 -46.17 -30.88
N GLN A 137 8.10 -46.81 -31.22
CA GLN A 137 6.80 -46.13 -31.32
C GLN A 137 6.26 -45.71 -29.94
N GLU A 138 6.33 -46.58 -28.92
CA GLU A 138 5.95 -46.24 -27.54
C GLU A 138 6.78 -45.07 -26.98
N THR A 139 8.09 -45.02 -27.27
CA THR A 139 8.93 -43.90 -26.83
C THR A 139 8.65 -42.59 -27.58
N ALA A 140 8.23 -42.64 -28.85
CA ALA A 140 7.81 -41.47 -29.60
C ALA A 140 6.45 -40.93 -29.12
N GLU A 141 5.48 -41.81 -28.86
CA GLU A 141 4.17 -41.45 -28.31
C GLU A 141 4.30 -40.84 -26.90
N MET A 142 5.11 -41.44 -26.03
CA MET A 142 5.38 -40.90 -24.69
C MET A 142 6.04 -39.51 -24.74
N ARG A 143 6.94 -39.26 -25.69
CA ARG A 143 7.53 -37.92 -25.90
C ARG A 143 6.48 -36.92 -26.38
N LEU A 144 5.56 -37.34 -27.24
CA LEU A 144 4.48 -36.49 -27.75
C LEU A 144 3.51 -36.12 -26.62
N ILE A 145 3.09 -37.10 -25.81
CA ILE A 145 2.24 -36.88 -24.62
C ILE A 145 2.91 -35.92 -23.65
N LYS A 146 4.18 -36.15 -23.31
CA LYS A 146 4.93 -35.27 -22.40
C LYS A 146 5.05 -33.85 -22.95
N LYS A 147 5.29 -33.69 -24.25
CA LYS A 147 5.36 -32.38 -24.90
C LYS A 147 4.00 -31.67 -24.89
N GLN A 148 2.92 -32.42 -25.07
CA GLN A 148 1.55 -31.90 -25.00
C GLN A 148 1.21 -31.45 -23.57
N GLU A 149 1.50 -32.27 -22.55
CA GLU A 149 1.33 -31.90 -21.15
C GLU A 149 2.16 -30.67 -20.76
N GLU A 150 3.40 -30.58 -21.24
CA GLU A 150 4.25 -29.40 -21.03
C GLU A 150 3.66 -28.15 -21.69
N TYR A 151 3.09 -28.27 -22.89
CA TYR A 151 2.41 -27.17 -23.57
C TYR A 151 1.17 -26.72 -22.80
N GLU A 152 0.31 -27.65 -22.38
CA GLU A 152 -0.89 -27.36 -21.57
C GLU A 152 -0.53 -26.71 -20.24
N ASN A 153 0.52 -27.17 -19.57
CA ASN A 153 1.00 -26.57 -18.33
C ASN A 153 1.54 -25.15 -18.54
N LYS A 154 2.24 -24.91 -19.66
CA LYS A 154 2.69 -23.55 -20.03
C LYS A 154 1.52 -22.61 -20.32
N GLU A 155 0.49 -23.07 -21.02
CA GLU A 155 -0.71 -22.26 -21.28
C GLU A 155 -1.45 -21.93 -19.98
N LYS A 156 -1.65 -22.92 -19.09
CA LYS A 156 -2.25 -22.69 -17.76
C LYS A 156 -1.45 -21.71 -16.92
N SER A 157 -0.13 -21.84 -16.90
CA SER A 157 0.75 -20.91 -16.19
C SER A 157 0.64 -19.48 -16.73
N LYS A 158 0.63 -19.31 -18.07
CA LYS A 158 0.40 -18.02 -18.71
C LYS A 158 -0.96 -17.42 -18.35
N PHE A 159 -2.01 -18.24 -18.36
CA PHE A 159 -3.35 -17.82 -17.98
C PHE A 159 -3.39 -17.33 -16.53
N ASN A 160 -2.86 -18.13 -15.59
CA ASN A 160 -2.80 -17.76 -14.17
C ASN A 160 -2.02 -16.46 -13.95
N LYS A 161 -0.87 -16.32 -14.62
CA LYS A 161 -0.07 -15.09 -14.56
C LYS A 161 -0.85 -13.87 -15.08
N SER A 162 -1.53 -14.01 -16.21
CA SER A 162 -2.36 -12.92 -16.76
C SER A 162 -3.51 -12.54 -15.82
N TYR A 163 -4.13 -13.53 -15.18
CA TYR A 163 -5.20 -13.31 -14.20
C TYR A 163 -4.67 -12.61 -12.94
N GLU A 164 -3.53 -13.05 -12.41
CA GLU A 164 -2.85 -12.41 -11.28
C GLU A 164 -2.50 -10.95 -11.58
N ASP A 165 -1.93 -10.68 -12.76
CA ASP A 165 -1.54 -9.34 -13.18
C ASP A 165 -2.76 -8.43 -13.35
N GLU A 166 -3.88 -8.95 -13.88
CA GLU A 166 -5.14 -8.22 -13.99
C GLU A 166 -5.74 -7.89 -12.63
N LEU A 167 -5.82 -8.85 -11.70
CA LEU A 167 -6.29 -8.60 -10.34
C LEU A 167 -5.41 -7.57 -9.62
N LYS A 168 -4.09 -7.67 -9.77
CA LYS A 168 -3.15 -6.70 -9.19
C LYS A 168 -3.35 -5.30 -9.77
N LYS A 169 -3.55 -5.18 -11.08
CA LYS A 169 -3.82 -3.91 -11.74
C LYS A 169 -5.11 -3.27 -11.22
N ILE A 170 -6.20 -4.04 -11.17
CA ILE A 170 -7.49 -3.57 -10.66
C ILE A 170 -7.36 -3.12 -9.20
N TRP A 171 -6.65 -3.89 -8.37
CA TRP A 171 -6.44 -3.53 -6.97
C TRP A 171 -5.70 -2.20 -6.82
N ILE A 172 -4.61 -1.98 -7.57
CA ILE A 172 -3.85 -0.72 -7.55
C ILE A 172 -4.71 0.46 -8.02
N GLU A 173 -5.53 0.27 -9.06
CA GLU A 173 -6.44 1.32 -9.55
C GLU A 173 -7.50 1.70 -8.51
N LEU A 174 -8.12 0.70 -7.87
CA LEU A 174 -9.09 0.92 -6.80
C LEU A 174 -8.46 1.59 -5.58
N GLU A 175 -7.26 1.18 -5.18
CA GLU A 175 -6.54 1.77 -4.05
C GLU A 175 -6.18 3.24 -4.33
N LYS A 176 -5.72 3.54 -5.55
CA LYS A 176 -5.44 4.92 -5.97
C LYS A 176 -6.69 5.80 -5.92
N GLU A 177 -7.83 5.32 -6.42
CA GLU A 177 -9.10 6.05 -6.34
C GLU A 177 -9.58 6.20 -4.90
N TYR A 178 -9.42 5.18 -4.06
CA TYR A 178 -9.76 5.25 -2.65
C TYR A 178 -8.95 6.31 -1.91
N VAL A 179 -7.64 6.39 -2.15
CA VAL A 179 -6.76 7.43 -1.57
C VAL A 179 -7.23 8.83 -1.99
N LYS A 180 -7.49 9.06 -3.29
CA LYS A 180 -8.00 10.37 -3.76
C LYS A 180 -9.30 10.78 -3.09
N VAL A 181 -10.26 9.84 -2.96
CA VAL A 181 -11.55 10.09 -2.29
C VAL A 181 -11.32 10.41 -0.81
N ASN A 182 -10.41 9.68 -0.14
CA ASN A 182 -10.08 9.93 1.24
C ASN A 182 -9.42 11.31 1.46
N ASP A 183 -8.47 11.69 0.60
CA ASP A 183 -7.79 12.99 0.68
C ASP A 183 -8.79 14.14 0.49
N ARG A 184 -9.70 14.02 -0.49
CA ARG A 184 -10.77 15.02 -0.70
C ARG A 184 -11.70 15.10 0.51
N ARG A 185 -12.04 13.96 1.11
CA ARG A 185 -12.87 13.91 2.33
C ARG A 185 -12.20 14.62 3.50
N GLU A 186 -10.90 14.40 3.71
CA GLU A 186 -10.14 15.08 4.77
C GLU A 186 -10.07 16.60 4.54
N LEU A 187 -9.88 17.03 3.30
CA LEU A 187 -9.91 18.43 2.91
C LEU A 187 -11.25 19.09 3.24
N LEU A 188 -12.37 18.50 2.82
CA LEU A 188 -13.71 19.03 3.10
C LEU A 188 -14.04 19.08 4.60
N ARG A 189 -13.58 18.09 5.38
CA ARG A 189 -13.73 18.11 6.85
C ARG A 189 -13.00 19.30 7.46
N LYS A 190 -11.78 19.58 7.01
CA LYS A 190 -11.01 20.74 7.45
C LYS A 190 -11.71 22.05 7.08
N GLU A 191 -12.17 22.17 5.83
CA GLU A 191 -12.92 23.33 5.35
C GLU A 191 -14.23 23.57 6.13
N CYS A 192 -14.94 22.51 6.52
CA CYS A 192 -16.13 22.62 7.38
C CYS A 192 -15.81 23.12 8.79
N LEU A 193 -14.65 22.74 9.35
CA LEU A 193 -14.20 23.23 10.65
C LEU A 193 -13.83 24.71 10.60
N GLU A 194 -13.11 25.13 9.55
CA GLU A 194 -12.74 26.53 9.33
C GLU A 194 -13.98 27.43 9.21
N MET A 195 -15.01 27.01 8.45
CA MET A 195 -16.27 27.75 8.36
C MET A 195 -17.03 27.83 9.70
N ARG A 196 -17.00 26.77 10.52
CA ARG A 196 -17.62 26.80 11.86
C ARG A 196 -16.90 27.76 12.79
N GLU A 197 -15.58 27.85 12.68
CA GLU A 197 -14.76 28.81 13.41
C GLU A 197 -15.06 30.25 12.95
N GLU A 198 -15.17 30.49 11.64
CA GLU A 198 -15.57 31.79 11.09
C GLU A 198 -16.95 32.22 11.59
N MET A 199 -17.94 31.32 11.53
CA MET A 199 -19.28 31.55 12.07
C MET A 199 -19.25 31.95 13.55
N LYS A 200 -18.44 31.25 14.35
CA LYS A 200 -18.26 31.56 15.77
C LYS A 200 -17.63 32.94 15.98
N ASN A 201 -16.59 33.27 15.21
CA ASN A 201 -15.92 34.58 15.30
C ASN A 201 -16.88 35.73 14.95
N VAL A 202 -17.73 35.55 13.93
CA VAL A 202 -18.78 36.53 13.58
C VAL A 202 -19.79 36.69 14.72
N GLN A 203 -20.20 35.58 15.36
CA GLN A 203 -21.14 35.61 16.48
C GLN A 203 -20.53 36.26 17.74
N ASP A 204 -19.25 35.97 18.03
CA ASP A 204 -18.52 36.54 19.16
C ASP A 204 -18.33 38.06 18.95
N ALA A 205 -17.92 38.49 17.75
CA ALA A 205 -17.78 39.91 17.41
C ALA A 205 -19.11 40.68 17.53
N TYR A 206 -20.22 40.10 17.09
CA TYR A 206 -21.54 40.70 17.29
C TYR A 206 -21.92 40.81 18.77
N SER A 207 -21.58 39.80 19.57
CA SER A 207 -21.85 39.78 21.01
C SER A 207 -21.04 40.83 21.77
N GLU A 208 -19.77 41.00 21.42
CA GLU A 208 -18.90 42.07 21.93
C GLU A 208 -19.48 43.45 21.60
N TRP A 209 -19.80 43.69 20.34
CA TRP A 209 -20.38 44.96 19.91
C TRP A 209 -21.73 45.26 20.60
N LYS A 210 -22.58 44.24 20.77
CA LYS A 210 -23.86 44.37 21.51
C LYS A 210 -23.63 44.73 22.97
N ASN A 211 -22.60 44.18 23.61
CA ASN A 211 -22.22 44.51 24.99
C ASN A 211 -21.71 45.96 25.09
N ASP A 212 -20.90 46.41 24.13
CA ASP A 212 -20.39 47.79 24.08
C ASP A 212 -21.53 48.81 23.96
N VAL A 213 -22.52 48.54 23.11
CA VAL A 213 -23.73 49.36 22.98
C VAL A 213 -24.49 49.41 24.31
N ALA A 214 -24.67 48.26 24.97
CA ALA A 214 -25.36 48.18 26.25
C ALA A 214 -24.61 48.94 27.37
N GLU A 215 -23.28 48.87 27.40
CA GLU A 215 -22.46 49.62 28.36
C GLU A 215 -22.53 51.13 28.12
N ALA A 216 -22.49 51.55 26.85
CA ALA A 216 -22.66 52.95 26.46
C ALA A 216 -24.05 53.49 26.88
N GLU A 217 -25.11 52.67 26.77
CA GLU A 217 -26.44 53.03 27.29
C GLU A 217 -26.48 53.15 28.82
N ARG A 218 -25.79 52.26 29.56
CA ARG A 218 -25.69 52.32 31.03
C ARG A 218 -24.99 53.60 31.49
N LYS A 219 -23.85 53.93 30.86
CA LYS A 219 -23.10 55.18 31.12
C LYS A 219 -23.97 56.42 30.86
N ALA A 220 -24.77 56.41 29.79
CA ALA A 220 -25.65 57.53 29.45
C ALA A 220 -26.77 57.78 30.49
N LYS A 221 -27.24 56.75 31.21
CA LYS A 221 -28.29 56.86 32.25
C LYS A 221 -27.82 57.51 33.55
N LEU A 222 -26.52 57.56 33.84
CA LEU A 222 -26.00 58.12 35.10
C LEU A 222 -26.05 59.67 35.16
N ASN A 223 -26.15 60.37 34.02
CA ASN A 223 -26.15 61.83 33.97
C ASN A 223 -27.56 62.41 34.16
N LYS A 224 -27.93 62.72 35.41
CA LYS A 224 -29.31 63.03 35.86
C LYS A 224 -29.76 64.50 35.83
N ARG A 225 -28.98 65.45 35.32
CA ARG A 225 -29.40 66.87 35.18
C ARG A 225 -29.28 67.31 33.74
N LYS A 226 -30.40 67.28 33.01
CA LYS A 226 -30.43 67.60 31.57
C LYS A 226 -31.67 68.41 31.20
N ASN A 227 -31.50 69.33 30.26
CA ASN A 227 -32.54 70.20 29.75
C ASN A 227 -33.53 69.42 28.84
N GLN A 228 -34.74 69.95 28.59
CA GLN A 228 -35.79 69.25 27.84
C GLN A 228 -35.38 68.90 26.39
N GLU A 229 -34.62 69.77 25.73
CA GLU A 229 -34.04 69.53 24.40
C GLU A 229 -32.99 68.40 24.41
N GLU A 230 -32.20 68.31 25.48
CA GLU A 230 -31.20 67.26 25.64
C GLU A 230 -31.86 65.89 25.84
N ILE A 231 -33.02 65.85 26.50
CA ILE A 231 -33.81 64.62 26.66
C ILE A 231 -34.30 64.11 25.30
N ALA A 232 -34.84 65.00 24.45
CA ALA A 232 -35.27 64.63 23.10
C ALA A 232 -34.09 64.13 22.23
N ALA A 233 -32.94 64.80 22.29
CA ALA A 233 -31.73 64.37 21.60
C ALA A 233 -31.22 63.00 22.08
N ILE A 234 -31.33 62.69 23.37
CA ILE A 234 -30.95 61.38 23.93
C ILE A 234 -31.90 60.28 23.47
N LEU A 235 -33.21 60.54 23.45
CA LEU A 235 -34.19 59.57 22.97
C LEU A 235 -33.98 59.26 21.48
N SER A 236 -33.73 60.28 20.65
CA SER A 236 -33.39 60.09 19.24
C SER A 236 -32.09 59.30 19.06
N ARG A 237 -31.00 59.62 19.79
CA ARG A 237 -29.76 58.85 19.74
C ARG A 237 -29.94 57.39 20.17
N LYS A 238 -30.77 57.14 21.18
CA LYS A 238 -31.10 55.79 21.64
C LYS A 238 -31.88 55.01 20.59
N GLN A 239 -32.84 55.65 19.94
CA GLN A 239 -33.60 55.06 18.83
C GLN A 239 -32.68 54.71 17.66
N ASN A 240 -31.80 55.64 17.24
CA ASN A 240 -30.83 55.40 16.17
C ASN A 240 -29.89 54.22 16.51
N ARG A 241 -29.39 54.13 17.75
CA ARG A 241 -28.56 53.01 18.20
C ARG A 241 -29.29 51.68 18.18
N ARG A 242 -30.58 51.65 18.51
CA ARG A 242 -31.41 50.44 18.42
C ARG A 242 -31.63 50.01 16.98
N GLU A 243 -31.87 50.96 16.08
CA GLU A 243 -32.02 50.69 14.65
C GLU A 243 -30.70 50.19 14.04
N GLU A 244 -29.57 50.78 14.43
CA GLU A 244 -28.24 50.32 14.05
C GLU A 244 -27.96 48.90 14.58
N LEU A 245 -28.37 48.61 15.82
CA LEU A 245 -28.25 47.27 16.41
C LEU A 245 -29.10 46.25 15.68
N ASN A 246 -30.34 46.56 15.37
CA ASN A 246 -31.21 45.68 14.58
C ASN A 246 -30.66 45.47 13.17
N ARG A 247 -30.07 46.51 12.55
CA ARG A 247 -29.44 46.40 11.23
C ARG A 247 -28.22 45.48 11.28
N LYS A 248 -27.35 45.64 12.28
CA LYS A 248 -26.16 44.79 12.48
C LYS A 248 -26.54 43.36 12.81
N GLU A 249 -27.57 43.15 13.63
CA GLU A 249 -28.13 41.84 13.92
C GLU A 249 -28.63 41.15 12.65
N ALA A 250 -29.39 41.86 11.80
CA ALA A 250 -29.86 41.32 10.53
C ALA A 250 -28.71 41.00 9.57
N GLU A 251 -27.68 41.85 9.50
CA GLU A 251 -26.47 41.62 8.69
C GLU A 251 -25.70 40.38 9.16
N THR A 252 -25.44 40.27 10.47
CA THR A 252 -24.78 39.12 11.08
C THR A 252 -25.58 37.83 10.85
N ASN A 253 -26.90 37.86 11.03
CA ASN A 253 -27.75 36.69 10.80
C ASN A 253 -27.68 36.22 9.33
N LEU A 254 -27.65 37.16 8.37
CA LEU A 254 -27.53 36.83 6.96
C LEU A 254 -26.19 36.15 6.64
N ILE A 255 -25.08 36.63 7.22
CA ILE A 255 -23.76 36.00 7.07
C ILE A 255 -23.77 34.58 7.67
N ILE A 256 -24.33 34.42 8.87
CA ILE A 256 -24.45 33.10 9.52
C ILE A 256 -25.28 32.14 8.67
N GLU A 257 -26.42 32.59 8.11
CA GLU A 257 -27.25 31.79 7.22
C GLU A 257 -26.50 31.32 5.96
N GLN A 258 -25.68 32.19 5.37
CA GLN A 258 -24.84 31.84 4.22
C GLN A 258 -23.81 30.78 4.59
N ILE A 259 -23.08 30.97 5.71
CA ILE A 259 -22.09 29.99 6.19
C ILE A 259 -22.75 28.66 6.51
N LEU A 260 -23.93 28.66 7.15
CA LEU A 260 -24.69 27.43 7.44
C LEU A 260 -25.11 26.70 6.17
N LYS A 261 -25.52 27.43 5.12
CA LYS A 261 -25.86 26.84 3.83
C LYS A 261 -24.64 26.20 3.18
N GLU A 262 -23.48 26.84 3.23
CA GLU A 262 -22.22 26.26 2.70
C GLU A 262 -21.76 25.04 3.50
N ILE A 263 -21.83 25.09 4.84
CA ILE A 263 -21.57 23.94 5.71
C ILE A 263 -22.49 22.78 5.32
N LYS A 264 -23.79 23.04 5.11
CA LYS A 264 -24.73 22.01 4.70
C LYS A 264 -24.33 21.39 3.37
N ASN A 265 -24.08 22.20 2.34
CA ASN A 265 -23.67 21.69 1.02
C ASN A 265 -22.40 20.84 1.09
N ARG A 266 -21.38 21.26 1.85
CA ARG A 266 -20.15 20.47 2.04
C ARG A 266 -20.39 19.20 2.87
N THR A 267 -21.36 19.22 3.79
CA THR A 267 -21.76 18.04 4.56
C THR A 267 -22.45 17.02 3.66
N ASP A 268 -23.30 17.46 2.75
CA ASP A 268 -23.95 16.60 1.75
C ASP A 268 -22.88 15.97 0.81
N GLU A 269 -21.90 16.76 0.32
CA GLU A 269 -20.76 16.24 -0.46
C GLU A 269 -19.91 15.21 0.33
N LEU A 270 -19.72 15.44 1.64
CA LEU A 270 -19.01 14.50 2.50
C LEU A 270 -19.74 13.15 2.62
N GLU A 271 -21.08 13.16 2.69
CA GLU A 271 -21.89 11.95 2.74
C GLU A 271 -21.74 11.13 1.44
N GLU A 272 -21.78 11.80 0.28
CA GLU A 272 -21.54 11.15 -1.02
C GLU A 272 -20.13 10.53 -1.12
N LEU A 273 -19.10 11.22 -0.61
CA LEU A 273 -17.74 10.68 -0.58
C LEU A 273 -17.59 9.52 0.40
N ASP A 274 -18.30 9.54 1.54
CA ASP A 274 -18.31 8.43 2.50
C ASP A 274 -18.95 7.18 1.90
N ASP A 275 -20.05 7.34 1.14
CA ASP A 275 -20.68 6.24 0.39
C ASP A 275 -19.75 5.68 -0.68
N LYS A 276 -19.10 6.57 -1.46
CA LYS A 276 -18.13 6.17 -2.49
C LYS A 276 -16.93 5.43 -1.89
N ALA A 277 -16.39 5.92 -0.77
CA ALA A 277 -15.30 5.26 -0.04
C ALA A 277 -15.74 3.88 0.48
N GLY A 278 -16.98 3.77 0.96
CA GLY A 278 -17.59 2.50 1.37
C GLY A 278 -17.67 1.48 0.22
N LEU A 279 -18.08 1.92 -0.97
CA LEU A 279 -18.13 1.08 -2.17
C LEU A 279 -16.74 0.62 -2.61
N LEU A 280 -15.77 1.54 -2.70
CA LEU A 280 -14.39 1.23 -3.08
C LEU A 280 -13.76 0.23 -2.11
N ARG A 281 -13.98 0.39 -0.80
CA ARG A 281 -13.51 -0.57 0.20
C ARG A 281 -14.09 -1.97 0.01
N LYS A 282 -15.41 -2.08 -0.29
CA LYS A 282 -16.04 -3.37 -0.60
C LYS A 282 -15.44 -4.01 -1.85
N GLN A 283 -15.15 -3.22 -2.88
CA GLN A 283 -14.52 -3.70 -4.11
C GLN A 283 -13.09 -4.19 -3.88
N ILE A 284 -12.27 -3.42 -3.15
CA ILE A 284 -10.91 -3.82 -2.75
C ILE A 284 -10.95 -5.16 -2.02
N ASN A 285 -11.83 -5.30 -1.02
CA ASN A 285 -11.98 -6.54 -0.26
C ASN A 285 -12.42 -7.71 -1.16
N SER A 286 -13.30 -7.47 -2.15
CA SER A 286 -13.70 -8.50 -3.11
C SER A 286 -12.55 -8.97 -4.00
N VAL A 287 -11.69 -8.04 -4.44
CA VAL A 287 -10.50 -8.37 -5.25
C VAL A 287 -9.48 -9.13 -4.40
N GLN A 288 -9.26 -8.70 -3.16
CA GLN A 288 -8.39 -9.41 -2.21
C GLN A 288 -8.90 -10.84 -1.96
N ALA A 289 -10.19 -11.02 -1.68
CA ALA A 289 -10.78 -12.34 -1.49
C ALA A 289 -10.63 -13.24 -2.74
N ALA A 290 -10.75 -12.68 -3.94
CA ALA A 290 -10.52 -13.40 -5.18
C ALA A 290 -9.04 -13.81 -5.35
N GLN A 291 -8.10 -12.93 -5.01
CA GLN A 291 -6.66 -13.23 -5.00
C GLN A 291 -6.32 -14.32 -3.99
N SER A 292 -6.82 -14.21 -2.76
CA SER A 292 -6.66 -15.21 -1.69
C SER A 292 -7.15 -16.59 -2.14
N THR A 293 -8.38 -16.64 -2.67
CA THR A 293 -8.99 -17.89 -3.17
C THR A 293 -8.13 -18.52 -4.26
N HIS A 294 -7.65 -17.71 -5.21
CA HIS A 294 -6.76 -18.17 -6.27
C HIS A 294 -5.43 -18.71 -5.72
N PHE A 295 -4.78 -17.98 -4.81
CA PHE A 295 -3.52 -18.41 -4.21
C PHE A 295 -3.66 -19.67 -3.35
N TYR A 296 -4.73 -19.81 -2.58
CA TYR A 296 -5.02 -21.05 -1.87
C TYR A 296 -5.27 -22.22 -2.81
N GLY A 297 -5.97 -21.99 -3.92
CA GLY A 297 -6.14 -22.99 -4.98
C GLY A 297 -4.78 -23.48 -5.52
N LEU A 298 -3.91 -22.55 -5.91
CA LEU A 298 -2.55 -22.88 -6.38
C LEU A 298 -1.71 -23.60 -5.32
N LEU A 299 -1.80 -23.16 -4.06
CA LEU A 299 -1.06 -23.75 -2.95
C LEU A 299 -1.52 -25.19 -2.70
N LEU A 300 -2.82 -25.45 -2.67
CA LEU A 300 -3.41 -26.77 -2.43
C LEU A 300 -3.04 -27.76 -3.54
N GLU A 301 -3.03 -27.29 -4.79
CA GLU A 301 -2.60 -28.08 -5.94
C GLU A 301 -1.08 -28.29 -6.00
N GLY A 302 -0.30 -27.50 -5.28
CA GLY A 302 1.15 -27.52 -5.32
C GLY A 302 1.73 -26.99 -6.63
N LYS A 303 1.03 -26.08 -7.30
CA LYS A 303 1.43 -25.53 -8.59
C LYS A 303 2.20 -24.22 -8.43
N ASP A 304 3.36 -24.15 -9.07
CA ASP A 304 4.19 -22.96 -9.13
C ASP A 304 4.02 -22.24 -10.48
N THR A 305 3.37 -21.07 -10.49
CA THR A 305 3.17 -20.26 -11.71
C THR A 305 4.33 -19.30 -11.99
N ARG A 306 5.25 -19.09 -11.04
CA ARG A 306 6.32 -18.08 -11.13
C ARG A 306 7.72 -18.66 -11.16
N SER A 307 7.85 -19.98 -11.18
CA SER A 307 9.14 -20.69 -11.19
C SER A 307 10.00 -20.41 -9.94
N GLU A 308 9.40 -19.97 -8.84
CA GLU A 308 10.08 -19.67 -7.57
C GLU A 308 9.84 -20.75 -6.49
N GLY A 309 8.95 -21.71 -6.72
CA GLY A 309 8.46 -22.69 -5.75
C GLY A 309 7.37 -22.12 -4.85
N LEU A 310 6.65 -22.96 -4.12
CA LEU A 310 5.43 -22.57 -3.38
C LEU A 310 5.63 -21.47 -2.33
N LYS A 311 6.88 -21.21 -1.92
CA LYS A 311 7.20 -20.07 -1.04
C LYS A 311 6.69 -18.74 -1.57
N TRP A 312 6.64 -18.51 -2.90
CA TRP A 312 6.17 -17.23 -3.42
C TRP A 312 4.66 -17.05 -3.18
N ILE A 313 3.89 -18.14 -3.21
CA ILE A 313 2.45 -18.12 -2.90
C ILE A 313 2.25 -17.77 -1.43
N ILE A 314 3.06 -18.36 -0.53
CA ILE A 314 3.04 -18.04 0.90
C ILE A 314 3.34 -16.54 1.11
N LYS A 315 4.36 -16.00 0.42
CA LYS A 315 4.66 -14.56 0.44
C LYS A 315 3.47 -13.72 -0.05
N ALA A 316 2.78 -14.16 -1.10
CA ALA A 316 1.63 -13.46 -1.65
C ALA A 316 0.45 -13.45 -0.66
N LEU A 317 0.15 -14.58 -0.03
CA LEU A 317 -0.89 -14.69 1.00
C LEU A 317 -0.59 -13.80 2.23
N TRP A 318 0.66 -13.76 2.69
CA TRP A 318 1.03 -12.87 3.79
C TRP A 318 0.87 -11.38 3.44
N LYS A 319 1.12 -10.99 2.19
CA LYS A 319 0.85 -9.61 1.72
C LYS A 319 -0.66 -9.28 1.74
N LEU A 320 -1.51 -10.29 1.67
CA LEU A 320 -2.97 -10.16 1.84
C LEU A 320 -3.41 -10.30 3.30
N ASN A 321 -2.47 -10.33 4.25
CA ASN A 321 -2.71 -10.57 5.68
C ASN A 321 -3.34 -11.94 6.00
N GLU A 322 -3.09 -12.95 5.16
CA GLU A 322 -3.60 -14.31 5.37
C GLU A 322 -2.49 -15.28 5.73
N ILE A 323 -2.75 -16.15 6.71
CA ILE A 323 -1.78 -17.14 7.21
C ILE A 323 -2.20 -18.53 6.73
N PRO A 324 -1.46 -19.17 5.80
CA PRO A 324 -1.80 -20.50 5.33
C PRO A 324 -1.67 -21.52 6.45
N GLN A 325 -2.74 -22.29 6.68
CA GLN A 325 -2.75 -23.42 7.60
C GLN A 325 -2.24 -24.69 6.91
N PRO A 326 -1.76 -25.71 7.65
CA PRO A 326 -1.25 -26.96 7.08
C PRO A 326 -2.22 -27.64 6.11
N GLU A 327 -3.53 -27.47 6.27
CA GLU A 327 -4.58 -28.06 5.43
C GLU A 327 -4.64 -27.44 4.02
N HIS A 328 -4.11 -26.23 3.85
CA HIS A 328 -4.05 -25.54 2.57
C HIS A 328 -2.86 -25.99 1.71
N PHE A 329 -1.94 -26.80 2.28
CA PHE A 329 -0.80 -27.33 1.56
C PHE A 329 -1.13 -28.65 0.88
N PRO A 330 -0.37 -29.04 -0.15
CA PRO A 330 -0.54 -30.33 -0.79
C PRO A 330 -0.31 -31.47 0.19
N ARG A 331 -1.15 -32.50 0.13
CA ARG A 331 -1.10 -33.67 1.03
C ARG A 331 0.22 -34.45 1.00
N PHE A 332 1.01 -34.25 -0.05
CA PHE A 332 2.32 -34.87 -0.21
C PHE A 332 3.44 -34.14 0.54
N LEU A 333 3.18 -32.97 1.14
CA LEU A 333 4.15 -32.27 1.98
C LEU A 333 3.94 -32.67 3.44
N ASP A 334 5.02 -33.03 4.12
CA ASP A 334 5.01 -33.24 5.56
C ASP A 334 5.12 -31.91 6.32
N THR A 335 4.82 -31.94 7.62
CA THR A 335 4.88 -30.76 8.49
C THR A 335 6.25 -30.09 8.47
N LEU A 336 7.33 -30.87 8.34
CA LEU A 336 8.69 -30.34 8.25
C LEU A 336 8.91 -29.55 6.95
N ALA A 337 8.46 -30.06 5.80
CA ALA A 337 8.53 -29.36 4.52
C ALA A 337 7.70 -28.07 4.54
N ILE A 338 6.49 -28.12 5.12
CA ILE A 338 5.63 -26.94 5.29
C ILE A 338 6.34 -25.88 6.14
N ASN A 339 6.93 -26.28 7.27
CA ASN A 339 7.70 -25.37 8.12
C ASN A 339 8.91 -24.78 7.40
N SER A 340 9.66 -25.60 6.65
CA SER A 340 10.78 -25.15 5.83
C SER A 340 10.34 -24.14 4.76
N LEU A 341 9.21 -24.38 4.08
CA LEU A 341 8.63 -23.45 3.11
C LEU A 341 8.24 -22.11 3.74
N ASN A 342 7.61 -22.13 4.92
CA ASN A 342 7.28 -20.92 5.67
C ASN A 342 8.54 -20.15 6.08
N LEU A 343 9.59 -20.82 6.58
CA LEU A 343 10.86 -20.18 6.92
C LEU A 343 11.53 -19.56 5.70
N LEU A 344 11.54 -20.27 4.57
CA LEU A 344 12.08 -19.78 3.31
C LEU A 344 11.30 -18.56 2.79
N ALA A 345 9.97 -18.57 2.88
CA ALA A 345 9.13 -17.44 2.52
C ALA A 345 9.44 -16.22 3.40
N LYS A 346 9.59 -16.42 4.72
CA LYS A 346 9.89 -15.35 5.68
C LYS A 346 11.24 -14.70 5.39
N LYS A 347 12.26 -15.53 5.17
CA LYS A 347 13.61 -15.06 4.83
C LYS A 347 13.66 -14.39 3.46
N SER A 348 12.86 -14.86 2.52
CA SER A 348 12.73 -14.18 1.22
C SER A 348 12.05 -12.81 1.33
N LEU A 349 11.04 -12.63 2.20
CA LEU A 349 10.49 -11.30 2.48
C LEU A 349 11.51 -10.38 3.14
N GLU A 350 12.28 -10.88 4.11
CA GLU A 350 13.34 -10.11 4.76
C GLU A 350 14.37 -9.59 3.74
N ILE A 351 14.74 -10.42 2.75
CA ILE A 351 15.60 -10.03 1.63
C ILE A 351 14.94 -8.95 0.77
N ASP A 352 13.65 -9.09 0.44
CA ASP A 352 12.91 -8.09 -0.36
C ASP A 352 12.88 -6.73 0.36
N GLU A 353 12.57 -6.71 1.66
CA GLU A 353 12.52 -5.49 2.49
C GLU A 353 13.88 -4.78 2.54
N GLN A 354 14.96 -5.52 2.78
CA GLN A 354 16.31 -4.92 2.79
C GLN A 354 16.72 -4.42 1.40
N SER A 355 16.29 -5.12 0.34
CA SER A 355 16.54 -4.70 -1.05
C SER A 355 15.80 -3.39 -1.39
N GLU A 356 14.56 -3.25 -0.94
CA GLU A 356 13.75 -2.04 -1.17
C GLU A 356 14.33 -0.83 -0.42
N ILE A 357 14.78 -1.01 0.82
CA ILE A 357 15.50 0.03 1.57
C ILE A 357 16.74 0.46 0.79
N LEU A 358 17.53 -0.48 0.28
CA LEU A 358 18.74 -0.20 -0.48
C LEU A 358 18.44 0.57 -1.79
N LEU A 359 17.36 0.21 -2.51
CA LEU A 359 16.91 0.91 -3.71
C LEU A 359 16.46 2.35 -3.40
N SER A 360 15.64 2.54 -2.36
CA SER A 360 15.16 3.87 -1.96
C SER A 360 16.31 4.81 -1.56
N GLN A 361 17.38 4.29 -0.96
CA GLN A 361 18.59 5.06 -0.65
C GLN A 361 19.41 5.41 -1.90
N ALA A 362 19.39 4.56 -2.93
CA ALA A 362 20.05 4.85 -4.20
C ALA A 362 19.33 5.95 -4.97
N GLU A 363 18.00 5.92 -5.03
CA GLU A 363 17.17 6.94 -5.71
C GLU A 363 17.28 8.33 -5.06
N ARG A 364 17.40 8.38 -3.72
CA ARG A 364 17.66 9.65 -3.01
C ARG A 364 19.00 10.30 -3.41
N LYS A 365 20.01 9.51 -3.80
CA LYS A 365 21.32 10.03 -4.24
C LYS A 365 21.30 10.54 -5.68
N SER A 366 20.41 10.04 -6.55
CA SER A 366 20.33 10.49 -7.95
C SER A 366 19.58 11.82 -8.11
N ASN A 367 18.70 12.19 -7.17
CA ASN A 367 17.90 13.42 -7.23
C ASN A 367 18.53 14.63 -6.54
N THR A 368 19.69 14.49 -5.91
CA THR A 368 20.50 15.67 -5.51
C THR A 368 21.19 16.25 -6.75
N PRO A 369 20.94 17.53 -7.11
CA PRO A 369 21.59 18.15 -8.27
C PRO A 369 23.10 18.05 -8.09
N ALA A 370 23.78 17.62 -9.16
CA ALA A 370 25.21 17.40 -9.26
C ALA A 370 26.00 18.23 -8.24
N PHE A 371 26.41 17.55 -7.17
CA PHE A 371 27.38 18.03 -6.20
C PHE A 371 28.61 18.46 -7.00
N THR A 372 28.75 19.77 -7.18
CA THR A 372 29.75 20.42 -8.01
C THR A 372 31.12 19.83 -7.74
N GLU A 373 31.81 19.38 -8.81
CA GLU A 373 33.10 18.69 -8.73
C GLU A 373 34.17 19.46 -7.93
N ARG A 374 34.00 20.78 -7.76
CA ARG A 374 34.84 21.64 -6.92
C ARG A 374 34.81 21.29 -5.42
N ASN A 375 33.74 20.69 -4.91
CA ASN A 375 33.65 20.29 -3.50
C ASN A 375 34.16 18.88 -3.21
N ARG A 376 34.60 18.09 -4.21
CA ARG A 376 35.14 16.74 -3.96
C ARG A 376 36.45 16.78 -3.15
N TRP A 377 37.37 17.70 -3.46
CA TRP A 377 38.69 17.73 -2.80
C TRP A 377 38.63 18.18 -1.35
N ASN A 378 37.88 19.25 -1.06
CA ASN A 378 37.71 19.74 0.32
C ASN A 378 36.95 18.72 1.20
N ASN A 379 36.02 17.96 0.60
CA ASN A 379 35.25 16.94 1.31
C ASN A 379 36.01 15.60 1.46
N ILE A 380 37.02 15.30 0.62
CA ILE A 380 37.88 14.12 0.83
C ILE A 380 38.76 14.32 2.07
N GLN A 381 39.35 15.50 2.27
CA GLN A 381 40.12 15.79 3.49
C GLN A 381 39.23 15.78 4.73
N GLU A 382 38.04 16.39 4.68
CA GLU A 382 37.06 16.32 5.77
C GLU A 382 36.53 14.90 6.04
N ARG A 383 36.33 14.10 4.99
CA ARG A 383 35.95 12.68 5.14
C ARG A 383 37.09 11.86 5.70
N LEU A 384 38.33 12.11 5.31
CA LEU A 384 39.52 11.44 5.84
C LEU A 384 39.74 11.79 7.30
N THR A 385 39.57 13.04 7.70
CA THR A 385 39.65 13.45 9.11
C THR A 385 38.49 12.90 9.95
N LYS A 386 37.26 12.88 9.41
CA LYS A 386 36.12 12.22 10.09
C LYS A 386 36.29 10.70 10.18
N LEU A 387 36.84 10.05 9.15
CA LEU A 387 37.21 8.63 9.19
C LEU A 387 38.29 8.39 10.24
N THR A 388 39.37 9.18 10.27
CA THR A 388 40.44 9.01 11.27
C THR A 388 40.02 9.37 12.69
N GLN A 389 39.06 10.29 12.89
CA GLN A 389 38.51 10.61 14.21
C GLN A 389 37.55 9.53 14.74
N ASN A 390 36.81 8.84 13.86
CA ASN A 390 35.85 7.80 14.25
C ASN A 390 36.46 6.39 14.24
N ILE A 391 37.61 6.19 13.60
CA ILE A 391 38.41 4.97 13.76
C ILE A 391 39.10 5.04 15.14
N ARG A 392 38.35 4.76 16.21
CA ARG A 392 38.93 4.28 17.46
C ARG A 392 39.33 2.82 17.28
N MET A 393 40.37 2.59 16.47
CA MET A 393 41.05 1.30 16.45
C MET A 393 41.70 1.13 17.83
N LYS A 394 41.16 0.21 18.65
CA LYS A 394 41.89 -0.29 19.81
C LYS A 394 43.24 -0.79 19.30
N LYS A 395 44.32 -0.45 20.02
CA LYS A 395 45.68 -0.89 19.71
C LYS A 395 45.66 -2.41 19.52
N PRO A 396 46.14 -2.96 18.38
CA PRO A 396 46.09 -4.40 18.14
C PRO A 396 46.79 -5.13 19.30
N GLU A 397 46.11 -6.12 19.86
CA GLU A 397 46.70 -6.98 20.89
C GLU A 397 47.63 -7.98 20.22
N TYR A 398 48.92 -7.82 20.48
CA TYR A 398 49.94 -8.76 20.03
C TYR A 398 49.99 -9.94 20.99
N LYS A 399 49.52 -11.10 20.55
CA LYS A 399 49.79 -12.36 21.24
C LYS A 399 50.94 -13.05 20.54
N ILE A 400 52.10 -13.05 21.20
CA ILE A 400 53.25 -13.85 20.79
C ILE A 400 53.00 -15.27 21.30
N ASP A 401 52.81 -16.19 20.37
CA ASP A 401 52.72 -17.61 20.70
C ASP A 401 54.10 -18.08 21.19
N LYS A 402 54.15 -18.52 22.45
CA LYS A 402 55.42 -18.86 23.14
C LYS A 402 56.14 -20.05 22.48
N HIS A 403 55.42 -20.93 21.81
CA HIS A 403 56.01 -22.13 21.20
C HIS A 403 56.51 -21.89 19.78
N THR A 404 55.79 -21.08 19.00
CA THR A 404 56.15 -20.82 17.60
C THR A 404 56.96 -19.54 17.40
N LYS A 405 57.04 -18.68 18.43
CA LYS A 405 57.58 -17.31 18.37
C LYS A 405 56.97 -16.45 17.25
N ARG A 406 55.82 -16.86 16.70
CA ARG A 406 55.12 -16.10 15.68
C ARG A 406 54.17 -15.11 16.34
N MET A 407 54.20 -13.88 15.85
CA MET A 407 53.31 -12.82 16.31
C MET A 407 52.03 -12.90 15.50
N ASN A 408 50.93 -13.29 16.15
CA ASN A 408 49.62 -13.32 15.50
C ASN A 408 48.89 -12.02 15.81
N LEU A 409 48.48 -11.33 14.74
CA LEU A 409 47.77 -10.08 14.79
C LEU A 409 46.26 -10.37 14.80
N PHE A 410 45.59 -10.09 15.91
CA PHE A 410 44.14 -10.26 16.01
C PHE A 410 43.47 -8.90 15.85
N TRP A 411 42.68 -8.75 14.80
CA TRP A 411 41.74 -7.65 14.65
C TRP A 411 40.39 -8.14 15.17
N GLU A 412 40.02 -7.76 16.39
CA GLU A 412 38.64 -7.93 16.85
C GLU A 412 37.76 -6.93 16.08
N ILE A 413 36.96 -7.46 15.17
CA ILE A 413 35.85 -6.70 14.57
C ILE A 413 34.84 -6.50 15.69
N TYR A 414 34.44 -5.25 15.92
CA TYR A 414 33.42 -4.89 16.90
C TYR A 414 32.11 -5.58 16.49
N ASP A 415 31.71 -6.62 17.24
CA ASP A 415 30.31 -7.05 17.24
C ASP A 415 29.53 -6.00 18.03
N GLU A 416 29.05 -4.96 17.35
CA GLU A 416 28.03 -4.09 17.93
C GLU A 416 26.76 -4.92 18.15
N ASP A 417 26.34 -5.02 19.42
CA ASP A 417 25.12 -5.69 19.86
C ASP A 417 23.96 -5.53 18.86
N GLU A 418 23.27 -6.63 18.55
CA GLU A 418 22.05 -6.67 17.72
C GLU A 418 20.98 -5.62 18.11
N THR A 419 21.02 -5.14 19.35
CA THR A 419 20.15 -4.10 19.89
C THR A 419 20.52 -2.68 19.44
N ALA A 420 21.79 -2.41 19.13
CA ALA A 420 22.25 -1.17 18.51
C ALA A 420 21.87 -1.11 17.01
N MET A 421 21.89 -2.25 16.31
CA MET A 421 21.43 -2.36 14.91
C MET A 421 19.94 -2.01 14.72
N LYS A 422 19.07 -2.36 15.69
CA LYS A 422 17.65 -1.98 15.61
C LYS A 422 17.41 -0.48 15.78
N LYS A 423 18.24 0.21 16.57
CA LYS A 423 18.16 1.68 16.76
C LYS A 423 18.89 2.47 15.67
N SER A 424 19.72 1.83 14.84
CA SER A 424 20.45 2.49 13.75
C SER A 424 19.76 2.41 12.38
N LYS A 425 18.62 1.71 12.24
CA LYS A 425 17.78 1.75 11.02
C LYS A 425 17.43 3.18 10.58
N GLU A 426 17.40 4.14 11.50
CA GLU A 426 17.14 5.56 11.23
C GLU A 426 18.41 6.39 10.94
N ARG A 427 19.62 5.83 11.05
CA ARG A 427 20.90 6.60 10.98
C ARG A 427 21.85 6.22 9.85
N PHE A 428 21.43 5.40 8.90
CA PHE A 428 22.31 4.98 7.79
C PHE A 428 22.18 5.90 6.58
N GLU A 429 22.45 7.19 6.76
CA GLU A 429 22.66 8.11 5.64
C GLU A 429 24.13 8.04 5.20
N GLY A 430 24.39 7.63 3.95
CA GLY A 430 25.72 7.70 3.34
C GLY A 430 26.18 6.43 2.59
N ILE A 431 27.48 6.35 2.30
CA ILE A 431 28.11 5.18 1.63
C ILE A 431 28.28 4.01 2.61
N SER A 432 28.55 4.31 3.88
CA SER A 432 28.70 3.29 4.95
C SER A 432 27.42 2.51 5.19
N GLY A 433 26.26 3.18 5.16
CA GLY A 433 24.94 2.56 5.31
C GLY A 433 24.62 1.54 4.22
N VAL A 434 24.94 1.88 2.96
CA VAL A 434 24.72 0.98 1.81
C VAL A 434 25.58 -0.28 1.93
N MET A 435 26.87 -0.14 2.27
CA MET A 435 27.75 -1.31 2.44
C MET A 435 27.27 -2.24 3.56
N ILE A 436 26.77 -1.70 4.67
CA ILE A 436 26.20 -2.50 5.76
C ILE A 436 24.96 -3.26 5.27
N LEU A 437 24.07 -2.60 4.55
CA LEU A 437 22.89 -3.24 3.97
C LEU A 437 23.28 -4.34 2.95
N GLU A 438 24.25 -4.11 2.09
CA GLU A 438 24.76 -5.12 1.14
C GLU A 438 25.33 -6.35 1.86
N ASN A 439 26.08 -6.15 2.96
CA ASN A 439 26.61 -7.23 3.77
C ASN A 439 25.50 -8.04 4.46
N ILE A 440 24.52 -7.35 5.06
CA ILE A 440 23.33 -7.98 5.67
C ILE A 440 22.58 -8.80 4.61
N LEU A 441 22.35 -8.22 3.44
CA LEU A 441 21.63 -8.85 2.34
C LEU A 441 22.39 -10.09 1.83
N THR A 442 23.72 -10.01 1.75
CA THR A 442 24.57 -11.16 1.40
C THR A 442 24.48 -12.27 2.44
N LYS A 443 24.52 -11.94 3.73
CA LYS A 443 24.34 -12.91 4.82
C LYS A 443 22.96 -13.59 4.75
N LEU A 444 21.89 -12.80 4.58
CA LEU A 444 20.52 -13.32 4.45
C LEU A 444 20.37 -14.23 3.22
N ARG A 445 20.96 -13.88 2.09
CA ARG A 445 20.98 -14.73 0.88
C ARG A 445 21.68 -16.05 1.12
N ASN A 446 22.81 -16.05 1.84
CA ASN A 446 23.54 -17.27 2.17
C ASN A 446 22.75 -18.17 3.13
N GLU A 447 22.19 -17.60 4.20
CA GLU A 447 21.30 -18.33 5.12
C GLU A 447 20.11 -18.95 4.37
N TYR A 448 19.50 -18.17 3.47
CA TYR A 448 18.41 -18.61 2.62
C TYR A 448 18.81 -19.82 1.74
N LEU A 449 19.95 -19.76 1.05
CA LEU A 449 20.45 -20.87 0.23
C LEU A 449 20.75 -22.10 1.07
N GLU A 450 21.35 -21.94 2.24
CA GLU A 450 21.65 -23.04 3.16
C GLU A 450 20.37 -23.75 3.62
N MET A 451 19.31 -23.01 3.99
CA MET A 451 18.01 -23.58 4.34
C MET A 451 17.41 -24.37 3.17
N GLN A 452 17.49 -23.84 1.94
CA GLN A 452 17.01 -24.56 0.76
C GLN A 452 17.77 -25.87 0.56
N GLU A 453 19.11 -25.84 0.63
CA GLU A 453 19.94 -27.03 0.45
C GLU A 453 19.70 -28.09 1.52
N ASN A 454 19.53 -27.66 2.78
CA ASN A 454 19.28 -28.56 3.90
C ASN A 454 17.92 -29.27 3.75
N GLU A 455 16.89 -28.54 3.32
CA GLU A 455 15.59 -29.13 3.04
C GLU A 455 15.64 -30.12 1.86
N ILE A 456 16.33 -29.78 0.77
CA ILE A 456 16.51 -30.69 -0.38
C ILE A 456 17.26 -31.95 0.03
N LYS A 457 18.33 -31.84 0.84
CA LYS A 457 19.05 -33.00 1.39
C LYS A 457 18.12 -33.87 2.24
N ARG A 458 17.27 -33.28 3.08
CA ARG A 458 16.29 -33.99 3.90
C ARG A 458 15.30 -34.77 3.02
N LEU A 459 14.62 -34.08 2.10
CA LEU A 459 13.66 -34.69 1.17
C LEU A 459 14.28 -35.81 0.33
N THR A 460 15.53 -35.62 -0.12
CA THR A 460 16.28 -36.67 -0.85
C THR A 460 16.45 -37.93 0.00
N ARG A 461 16.81 -37.78 1.29
CA ARG A 461 16.95 -38.92 2.22
C ARG A 461 15.61 -39.59 2.48
N GLU A 462 14.55 -38.81 2.71
CA GLU A 462 13.20 -39.33 2.93
C GLU A 462 12.68 -40.15 1.73
N CYS A 463 12.85 -39.63 0.51
CA CYS A 463 12.49 -40.38 -0.70
C CYS A 463 13.30 -41.67 -0.85
N SER A 464 14.60 -41.65 -0.51
CA SER A 464 15.51 -42.80 -0.72
C SER A 464 15.39 -43.88 0.35
N LEU A 465 15.16 -43.50 1.60
CA LEU A 465 15.24 -44.41 2.76
C LEU A 465 13.86 -44.77 3.30
N ASN A 466 12.89 -43.85 3.22
CA ASN A 466 11.59 -43.99 3.86
C ASN A 466 10.44 -44.18 2.87
N ASN A 467 10.74 -44.49 1.60
CA ASN A 467 9.76 -44.75 0.55
C ASN A 467 8.71 -43.63 0.39
N TYR A 468 9.12 -42.37 0.58
CA TYR A 468 8.24 -41.21 0.49
C TYR A 468 7.51 -41.14 -0.87
N GLU A 469 8.21 -41.51 -1.94
CA GLU A 469 7.69 -41.57 -3.31
C GLU A 469 6.54 -42.59 -3.44
N ILE A 470 6.63 -43.74 -2.76
CA ILE A 470 5.55 -44.75 -2.74
C ILE A 470 4.39 -44.28 -1.87
N LYS A 471 4.68 -43.70 -0.70
CA LYS A 471 3.66 -43.27 0.27
C LYS A 471 2.75 -42.18 -0.30
N TYR A 472 3.34 -41.19 -0.98
CA TYR A 472 2.60 -40.02 -1.47
C TYR A 472 2.40 -40.02 -2.99
N LYS A 473 2.90 -41.04 -3.70
CA LYS A 473 2.81 -41.16 -5.18
C LYS A 473 3.33 -39.92 -5.90
N ILE A 474 4.46 -39.38 -5.43
CA ILE A 474 5.08 -38.16 -5.97
C ILE A 474 6.55 -38.40 -6.26
N ASN A 475 7.01 -37.94 -7.44
CA ASN A 475 8.40 -38.06 -7.81
C ASN A 475 9.26 -37.06 -7.02
N LEU A 476 10.51 -37.45 -6.72
CA LEU A 476 11.47 -36.56 -6.06
C LEU A 476 11.68 -35.24 -6.81
N ARG A 477 11.62 -35.27 -8.15
CA ARG A 477 11.72 -34.08 -9.01
C ARG A 477 10.62 -33.07 -8.71
N ASP A 478 9.38 -33.54 -8.60
CA ASP A 478 8.20 -32.69 -8.37
C ASP A 478 8.23 -32.12 -6.96
N LEU A 479 8.64 -32.93 -5.98
CA LEU A 479 8.83 -32.51 -4.59
C LEU A 479 9.90 -31.41 -4.45
N ILE A 480 11.03 -31.54 -5.16
CA ILE A 480 12.05 -30.51 -5.19
C ILE A 480 11.53 -29.25 -5.90
N SER A 481 10.79 -29.40 -7.00
CA SER A 481 10.23 -28.27 -7.75
C SER A 481 9.37 -27.36 -6.88
N VAL A 482 8.64 -27.93 -5.92
CA VAL A 482 7.84 -27.20 -4.96
C VAL A 482 8.68 -26.30 -4.04
N ILE A 483 9.91 -26.68 -3.71
CA ILE A 483 10.80 -25.90 -2.81
C ILE A 483 11.55 -24.79 -3.55
N ILE A 484 12.11 -25.10 -4.72
CA ILE A 484 13.04 -24.20 -5.44
C ILE A 484 12.46 -23.54 -6.69
N GLY A 485 11.35 -24.07 -7.20
CA GLY A 485 10.73 -23.65 -8.44
C GLY A 485 11.23 -24.40 -9.67
N ILE A 486 10.35 -24.52 -10.67
CA ILE A 486 10.53 -25.46 -11.80
C ILE A 486 11.78 -25.18 -12.65
N GLU A 487 12.15 -23.91 -12.84
CA GLU A 487 13.31 -23.50 -13.64
C GLU A 487 14.64 -23.93 -13.04
N ARG A 488 14.70 -24.05 -11.71
CA ARG A 488 15.95 -24.39 -11.00
C ARG A 488 16.08 -25.89 -10.72
N VAL A 489 15.03 -26.66 -10.99
CA VAL A 489 14.98 -28.10 -10.69
C VAL A 489 16.16 -28.85 -11.30
N ASP A 490 16.43 -28.66 -12.59
CA ASP A 490 17.47 -29.44 -13.26
C ASP A 490 18.86 -29.20 -12.65
N LYS A 491 19.18 -27.96 -12.24
CA LYS A 491 20.43 -27.63 -11.55
C LYS A 491 20.55 -28.38 -10.22
N TYR A 492 19.47 -28.43 -9.43
CA TYR A 492 19.46 -29.13 -8.15
C TYR A 492 19.34 -30.65 -8.31
N MET A 493 18.76 -31.16 -9.40
CA MET A 493 18.72 -32.60 -9.67
C MET A 493 20.12 -33.17 -9.89
N VAL A 494 21.06 -32.40 -10.48
CA VAL A 494 22.48 -32.81 -10.55
C VAL A 494 23.06 -33.00 -9.15
N TYR A 495 22.79 -32.06 -8.25
CA TYR A 495 23.21 -32.10 -6.85
C TYR A 495 22.58 -33.29 -6.10
N VAL A 496 21.29 -33.51 -6.27
CA VAL A 496 20.53 -34.61 -5.67
C VAL A 496 21.04 -35.96 -6.16
N ASN A 497 21.28 -36.12 -7.46
CA ASN A 497 21.83 -37.34 -8.04
C ASN A 497 23.25 -37.66 -7.55
N LYS A 498 24.04 -36.64 -7.18
CA LYS A 498 25.33 -36.85 -6.51
C LYS A 498 25.12 -37.38 -5.09
N ASN A 499 24.23 -36.75 -4.31
CA ASN A 499 23.89 -37.20 -2.96
C ASN A 499 23.29 -38.62 -2.93
N LEU A 500 22.45 -38.97 -3.90
CA LEU A 500 21.88 -40.31 -4.05
C LEU A 500 22.96 -41.36 -4.30
N ARG A 501 23.94 -41.07 -5.15
CA ARG A 501 25.10 -41.95 -5.37
C ARG A 501 25.91 -42.14 -4.10
N ASP A 502 26.18 -41.05 -3.38
CA ASP A 502 26.92 -41.11 -2.11
C ASP A 502 26.17 -41.91 -1.03
N LEU A 503 24.85 -41.75 -0.92
CA LEU A 503 23.99 -42.53 -0.02
C LEU A 503 23.98 -44.01 -0.41
N THR A 504 23.84 -44.31 -1.69
CA THR A 504 23.83 -45.70 -2.20
C THR A 504 25.17 -46.38 -1.91
N ASN A 505 26.29 -45.69 -2.16
CA ASN A 505 27.63 -46.18 -1.86
C ASN A 505 27.78 -46.48 -0.35
N LYS A 506 27.33 -45.56 0.52
CA LYS A 506 27.36 -45.78 1.98
C LYS A 506 26.53 -46.99 2.40
N VAL A 507 25.32 -47.14 1.86
CA VAL A 507 24.45 -48.29 2.15
C VAL A 507 25.06 -49.61 1.63
N GLN A 508 25.74 -49.60 0.49
CA GLN A 508 26.45 -50.77 -0.01
C GLN A 508 27.64 -51.13 0.89
N THR A 509 28.44 -50.15 1.30
CA THR A 509 29.59 -50.39 2.21
C THR A 509 29.17 -50.94 3.58
N THR A 510 28.01 -50.53 4.10
CA THR A 510 27.49 -51.08 5.36
C THR A 510 26.88 -52.46 5.18
N LYS A 511 26.25 -52.75 4.02
CA LYS A 511 25.79 -54.12 3.69
C LYS A 511 26.94 -55.10 3.49
N THR A 512 28.11 -54.65 3.05
CA THR A 512 29.32 -55.49 2.95
C THR A 512 29.99 -55.76 4.29
N PHE A 513 29.65 -55.00 5.34
CA PHE A 513 29.87 -55.40 6.74
C PHE A 513 28.82 -56.45 7.15
N LYS A 514 28.73 -57.55 6.39
CA LYS A 514 28.18 -58.78 6.96
C LYS A 514 29.18 -59.20 8.01
N PHE A 515 28.76 -59.19 9.28
CA PHE A 515 29.48 -59.88 10.33
C PHE A 515 29.77 -61.29 9.82
N SER A 516 31.03 -61.57 9.50
CA SER A 516 31.59 -62.91 9.61
C SER A 516 31.56 -63.27 11.09
N ALA A 517 30.34 -63.42 11.62
CA ALA A 517 30.09 -64.03 12.89
C ALA A 517 30.51 -65.48 12.73
N CYS A 518 31.69 -65.77 13.28
CA CYS A 518 32.05 -67.00 13.96
C CYS A 518 31.17 -68.21 13.61
N ASN A 519 31.51 -68.92 12.54
CA ASN A 519 31.33 -70.37 12.56
C ASN A 519 32.39 -70.91 13.51
N ASN A 520 31.96 -71.21 14.74
CA ASN A 520 32.63 -72.20 15.58
C ASN A 520 32.39 -73.60 15.00
#